data_AF-A0A429Z7A3-F1
#
_entry.id   AF-A0A429Z7A3-F1
#
_cell.length_a   1.000
_cell.length_b   1.000
_cell.length_c   1.000
_cell.angle_alpha   90.00
_cell.angle_beta   90.00
_cell.angle_gamma   90.00
#
_symmetry.space_group_name_H-M   'P 1'
#
loop_
_entity.id
_entity.type
_entity.pdbx_description
1 polymer ?
#
loop_
_entity_poly.entity_id
_entity_poly.type
_entity_poly.pdbx_seq_one_letter_code
_entity_poly.pdbx_strand_id
1 'polypeptide(L)'
;MSKIGYAFATEDKSYLSKQLESLGKYGCDRIVLETVTGKGATHPELDEAIETMEQGDALIVHELICLGKSVIQLADFLAELDEKEIKLVVLNRAAELQEMDEELYTTMIRRIAGMEKTIIRERTSRGLEEARKQGRIGGRPRISEETIEKIQFLYKNNKYTLRQIAEECNISLGTAYKYTQSK
;
A
#
# COMPACT_ATOMS: atom_id res chain seq x y z
N MET A 1 -28.53 -9.78 1.40
CA MET A 1 -28.06 -8.41 1.68
C MET A 1 -28.02 -8.22 3.17
N SER A 2 -26.95 -8.73 3.76
CA SER A 2 -26.55 -8.50 5.13
C SER A 2 -25.79 -7.17 5.22
N LYS A 3 -25.98 -6.50 6.35
CA LYS A 3 -25.33 -5.24 6.72
C LYS A 3 -24.26 -5.53 7.76
N ILE A 4 -23.00 -5.56 7.34
CA ILE A 4 -21.87 -5.79 8.24
C ILE A 4 -21.27 -4.44 8.62
N GLY A 5 -21.40 -4.07 9.89
CA GLY A 5 -20.75 -2.91 10.46
C GLY A 5 -19.28 -3.21 10.78
N TYR A 6 -18.40 -2.25 10.55
CA TYR A 6 -16.99 -2.35 10.91
C TYR A 6 -16.57 -1.14 11.75
N ALA A 7 -15.95 -1.44 12.90
CA ALA A 7 -15.45 -0.47 13.85
C ALA A 7 -13.96 -0.72 14.13
N PHE A 8 -13.21 0.35 14.34
CA PHE A 8 -11.79 0.29 14.65
C PHE A 8 -11.52 0.88 16.03
N ALA A 9 -10.94 0.07 16.92
CA ALA A 9 -10.57 0.51 18.25
C ALA A 9 -9.29 1.35 18.22
N THR A 10 -9.38 2.54 18.78
CA THR A 10 -8.23 3.42 19.06
C THR A 10 -8.04 3.55 20.57
N GLU A 11 -6.97 4.24 21.00
CA GLU A 11 -6.79 4.60 22.40
C GLU A 11 -7.95 5.47 22.94
N ASP A 12 -8.64 6.21 22.06
CA ASP A 12 -9.82 6.99 22.39
C ASP A 12 -11.09 6.11 22.43
N LYS A 13 -11.43 5.67 23.65
CA LYS A 13 -12.65 4.89 23.93
C LYS A 13 -13.95 5.62 23.57
N SER A 14 -13.95 6.96 23.58
CA SER A 14 -15.12 7.75 23.20
C SER A 14 -15.37 7.66 21.69
N TYR A 15 -14.30 7.65 20.89
CA TYR A 15 -14.40 7.46 19.45
C TYR A 15 -14.99 6.10 19.09
N LEU A 16 -14.50 5.02 19.72
CA LEU A 16 -15.05 3.68 19.52
C LEU A 16 -16.55 3.62 19.89
N SER A 17 -16.93 4.25 21.00
CA SER A 17 -18.33 4.28 21.44
C SER A 17 -19.25 4.95 20.40
N LYS A 18 -18.80 6.06 19.78
CA LYS A 18 -19.54 6.74 18.70
C LYS A 18 -19.70 5.87 17.46
N GLN A 19 -18.65 5.14 17.09
CA GLN A 19 -18.72 4.20 15.96
C GLN A 19 -19.79 3.15 16.21
N LEU A 20 -19.72 2.46 17.36
CA LEU A 20 -20.67 1.41 17.73
C LEU A 20 -22.12 1.93 17.81
N GLU A 21 -22.31 3.13 18.39
CA GLU A 21 -23.63 3.76 18.44
C GLU A 21 -24.19 4.04 17.04
N SER A 22 -23.38 4.59 16.14
CA SER A 22 -23.81 4.89 14.77
C SER A 22 -24.13 3.62 13.96
N LEU A 23 -23.33 2.56 14.10
CA LEU A 23 -23.53 1.28 13.44
C LEU A 23 -24.79 0.58 13.98
N GLY A 24 -25.02 0.65 15.30
CA GLY A 24 -26.24 0.16 15.93
C GLY A 24 -27.48 0.93 15.47
N LYS A 25 -27.41 2.26 15.39
CA LYS A 25 -28.51 3.11 14.87
C LYS A 25 -28.84 2.83 13.40
N TYR A 26 -27.85 2.49 12.58
CA TYR A 26 -28.07 2.11 11.18
C TYR A 26 -28.72 0.73 11.03
N GLY A 27 -28.64 -0.11 12.07
CA GLY A 27 -29.20 -1.46 12.09
C GLY A 27 -28.32 -2.48 11.35
N CYS A 28 -27.03 -2.53 11.67
CA CYS A 28 -26.12 -3.57 11.17
C CYS A 28 -26.48 -4.93 11.79
N ASP A 29 -26.46 -6.00 11.00
CA ASP A 29 -26.75 -7.37 11.44
C ASP A 29 -25.62 -7.96 12.30
N ARG A 30 -24.38 -7.62 11.93
CA ARG A 30 -23.14 -8.00 12.62
C ARG A 30 -22.24 -6.78 12.69
N ILE A 31 -21.55 -6.60 13.82
CA ILE A 31 -20.49 -5.59 13.95
C ILE A 31 -19.17 -6.30 14.18
N VAL A 32 -18.20 -6.01 13.33
CA VAL A 32 -16.82 -6.48 13.40
C VAL A 32 -15.98 -5.39 14.06
N LEU A 33 -15.20 -5.77 15.06
CA LEU A 33 -14.35 -4.86 15.82
C LEU A 33 -12.89 -5.20 15.58
N GLU A 34 -12.17 -4.28 14.94
CA GLU A 34 -10.73 -4.38 14.77
C GLU A 34 -10.02 -3.76 15.99
N THR A 35 -9.03 -4.48 16.52
CA THR A 35 -8.28 -4.07 17.72
C THR A 35 -6.79 -3.88 17.46
N VAL A 36 -6.30 -4.31 16.30
CA VAL A 36 -4.88 -4.18 15.97
C VAL A 36 -4.52 -2.72 15.74
N THR A 37 -3.54 -2.22 16.49
CA THR A 37 -3.01 -0.84 16.37
C THR A 37 -1.55 -0.88 15.91
N GLY A 38 -1.18 -0.06 14.92
CA GLY A 38 0.23 0.07 14.51
C GLY A 38 0.44 0.43 13.03
N LYS A 39 1.62 1.01 12.73
CA LYS A 39 2.02 1.39 11.36
C LYS A 39 2.36 0.13 10.57
N GLY A 40 1.58 -0.19 9.54
CA GLY A 40 1.73 -1.42 8.75
C GLY A 40 0.99 -2.63 9.32
N ALA A 41 0.09 -2.42 10.28
CA ALA A 41 -0.83 -3.44 10.74
C ALA A 41 -1.70 -3.96 9.58
N THR A 42 -1.76 -5.27 9.44
CA THR A 42 -2.82 -5.96 8.71
C THR A 42 -4.13 -5.78 9.48
N HIS A 43 -5.27 -5.75 8.79
CA HIS A 43 -6.61 -5.62 9.40
C HIS A 43 -7.32 -6.97 9.28
N PRO A 44 -6.88 -8.00 10.03
CA PRO A 44 -7.35 -9.38 9.84
C PRO A 44 -8.85 -9.51 10.04
N GLU A 45 -9.45 -8.74 10.95
CA GLU A 45 -10.88 -8.81 11.21
C GLU A 45 -11.68 -8.22 10.04
N LEU A 46 -11.17 -7.15 9.42
CA LEU A 46 -11.77 -6.60 8.20
C LEU A 46 -11.65 -7.58 7.04
N ASP A 47 -10.47 -8.16 6.86
CA ASP A 47 -10.19 -9.08 5.75
C ASP A 47 -11.06 -10.34 5.88
N GLU A 48 -11.18 -10.93 7.08
CA GLU A 48 -12.08 -12.06 7.36
C GLU A 48 -13.55 -11.69 7.11
N ALA A 49 -13.97 -10.49 7.53
CA ALA A 49 -15.34 -10.02 7.29
C ALA A 49 -15.65 -10.00 5.79
N ILE A 50 -14.75 -9.44 4.97
CA ILE A 50 -14.91 -9.36 3.51
C ILE A 50 -14.87 -10.74 2.84
N GLU A 51 -14.12 -11.70 3.38
CA GLU A 51 -14.13 -13.08 2.89
C GLU A 51 -15.47 -13.78 3.11
N THR A 52 -16.15 -13.47 4.21
CA THR A 52 -17.45 -14.07 4.55
C THR A 52 -18.65 -13.39 3.89
N MET A 53 -18.47 -12.21 3.30
CA MET A 53 -19.55 -11.46 2.65
C MET A 53 -19.91 -12.03 1.28
N GLU A 54 -21.20 -11.96 0.96
CA GLU A 54 -21.74 -12.40 -0.33
C GLU A 54 -22.06 -11.20 -1.24
N GLN A 55 -22.27 -11.50 -2.52
CA GLN A 55 -22.69 -10.52 -3.52
C GLN A 55 -23.94 -9.76 -3.07
N GLY A 56 -23.87 -8.43 -3.14
CA GLY A 56 -24.96 -7.54 -2.75
C GLY A 56 -25.03 -7.21 -1.26
N ASP A 57 -24.14 -7.74 -0.43
CA ASP A 57 -23.99 -7.31 0.97
C ASP A 57 -23.43 -5.89 1.07
N ALA A 58 -23.57 -5.29 2.25
CA ALA A 58 -23.06 -3.95 2.54
C ALA A 58 -22.07 -3.98 3.71
N LEU A 59 -20.93 -3.32 3.51
CA LEU A 59 -19.97 -2.97 4.55
C LEU A 59 -20.27 -1.54 5.01
N ILE A 60 -20.55 -1.36 6.30
CA ILE A 60 -20.95 -0.09 6.90
C ILE A 60 -19.84 0.38 7.84
N VAL A 61 -19.38 1.61 7.65
CA VAL A 61 -18.39 2.23 8.53
C VAL A 61 -18.90 3.57 9.04
N HIS A 62 -18.49 3.92 10.26
CA HIS A 62 -18.76 5.25 10.79
C HIS A 62 -18.10 6.32 9.90
N GLU A 63 -16.82 6.18 9.61
CA GLU A 63 -16.03 7.10 8.79
C GLU A 63 -15.02 6.30 7.96
N LEU A 64 -14.51 6.89 6.87
CA LEU A 64 -13.47 6.24 6.05
C LEU A 64 -12.19 5.94 6.83
N ILE A 65 -11.87 6.73 7.86
CA ILE A 65 -10.68 6.53 8.68
C ILE A 65 -10.73 5.22 9.47
N CYS A 66 -11.93 4.69 9.76
CA CYS A 66 -12.09 3.39 10.43
C CYS A 66 -11.38 2.28 9.67
N LEU A 67 -11.35 2.34 8.33
CA LEU A 67 -10.70 1.32 7.48
C LEU A 67 -9.19 1.27 7.68
N GLY A 68 -8.55 2.30 8.27
CA GLY A 68 -7.11 2.32 8.52
C GLY A 68 -6.26 2.23 7.25
N LYS A 69 -6.81 2.61 6.10
CA LYS A 69 -6.18 2.55 4.77
C LYS A 69 -5.77 3.94 4.31
N SER A 70 -4.56 4.07 3.76
CA SER A 70 -4.16 5.26 2.99
C SER A 70 -5.03 5.39 1.73
N VAL A 71 -5.05 6.57 1.09
CA VAL A 71 -5.84 6.79 -0.15
C VAL A 71 -5.50 5.77 -1.25
N ILE A 72 -4.21 5.38 -1.37
CA ILE A 72 -3.75 4.39 -2.33
C ILE A 72 -4.32 3.00 -1.99
N GLN A 73 -4.24 2.60 -0.71
CA GLN A 73 -4.78 1.31 -0.24
C GLN A 73 -6.32 1.29 -0.31
N LEU A 74 -6.96 2.42 -0.08
CA LEU A 74 -8.40 2.58 -0.22
C LEU A 74 -8.83 2.35 -1.68
N ALA A 75 -8.05 2.81 -2.66
CA ALA A 75 -8.34 2.55 -4.07
C ALA A 75 -8.35 1.05 -4.39
N ASP A 76 -7.35 0.31 -3.90
CA ASP A 76 -7.27 -1.14 -4.08
C ASP A 76 -8.40 -1.87 -3.37
N PHE A 77 -8.69 -1.46 -2.13
CA PHE A 77 -9.78 -2.03 -1.34
C PHE A 77 -11.15 -1.79 -1.96
N LEU A 78 -11.41 -0.60 -2.51
CA LEU A 78 -12.67 -0.31 -3.18
C LEU A 78 -12.83 -1.15 -4.46
N ALA A 79 -11.73 -1.42 -5.18
CA ALA A 79 -11.76 -2.31 -6.34
C ALA A 79 -12.07 -3.77 -5.93
N GLU A 80 -11.51 -4.23 -4.83
CA GLU A 80 -11.82 -5.56 -4.26
C GLU A 80 -13.31 -5.69 -3.89
N LEU A 81 -13.89 -4.67 -3.24
CA LEU A 81 -15.32 -4.64 -2.93
C LEU A 81 -16.17 -4.68 -4.22
N ASP A 82 -15.73 -3.99 -5.27
CA ASP A 82 -16.41 -4.00 -6.57
C ASP A 82 -16.38 -5.37 -7.25
N GLU A 83 -15.24 -6.06 -7.21
CA GLU A 83 -15.12 -7.43 -7.74
C GLU A 83 -16.03 -8.43 -7.01
N LYS A 84 -16.26 -8.20 -5.71
CA LYS A 84 -17.19 -9.00 -4.88
C LYS A 84 -18.64 -8.48 -4.91
N GLU A 85 -18.90 -7.38 -5.62
CA GLU A 85 -20.19 -6.69 -5.63
C GLU A 85 -20.72 -6.34 -4.22
N ILE A 86 -19.80 -5.97 -3.33
CA ILE A 86 -20.09 -5.50 -1.97
C ILE A 86 -20.22 -3.97 -1.98
N LYS A 87 -21.28 -3.48 -1.35
CA LYS A 87 -21.52 -2.04 -1.20
C LYS A 87 -20.75 -1.48 -0.01
N LEU A 88 -20.09 -0.34 -0.18
CA LEU A 88 -19.56 0.43 0.94
C LEU A 88 -20.55 1.52 1.33
N VAL A 89 -20.85 1.65 2.62
CA VAL A 89 -21.66 2.73 3.19
C VAL A 89 -20.87 3.45 4.27
N VAL A 90 -20.76 4.78 4.14
CA VAL A 90 -20.11 5.65 5.12
C VAL A 90 -21.17 6.51 5.79
N LEU A 91 -21.29 6.42 7.12
CA LEU A 91 -22.37 7.05 7.89
C LEU A 91 -22.09 8.52 8.23
N ASN A 92 -20.88 8.82 8.69
CA ASN A 92 -20.46 10.16 9.07
C ASN A 92 -19.60 10.77 7.96
N ARG A 93 -20.09 11.88 7.41
CA ARG A 93 -19.49 12.61 6.29
C ARG A 93 -19.42 14.08 6.67
N ALA A 94 -18.65 14.87 5.92
CA ALA A 94 -18.70 16.32 6.04
C ALA A 94 -20.14 16.82 5.78
N ALA A 95 -20.56 17.87 6.47
CA ALA A 95 -21.94 18.36 6.43
C ALA A 95 -22.38 18.72 5.00
N GLU A 96 -21.46 19.25 4.20
CA GLU A 96 -21.67 19.61 2.80
C GLU A 96 -21.91 18.40 1.88
N LEU A 97 -21.51 17.20 2.32
CA LEU A 97 -21.63 15.93 1.58
C LEU A 97 -22.74 15.03 2.15
N GLN A 98 -23.47 15.50 3.17
CA GLN A 98 -24.47 14.71 3.87
C GLN A 98 -25.76 14.53 3.05
N GLU A 99 -26.07 15.51 2.20
CA GLU A 99 -27.19 15.46 1.25
C GLU A 99 -26.91 14.58 0.03
N MET A 100 -25.66 14.15 -0.18
CA MET A 100 -25.32 13.24 -1.28
C MET A 100 -25.81 11.83 -0.96
N ASP A 101 -26.44 11.20 -1.95
CA ASP A 101 -26.81 9.79 -1.85
C ASP A 101 -25.57 8.89 -1.67
N GLU A 102 -25.79 7.71 -1.10
CA GLU A 102 -24.72 6.78 -0.73
C GLU A 102 -23.92 6.29 -1.94
N GLU A 103 -24.59 6.07 -3.07
CA GLU A 103 -23.98 5.56 -4.30
C GLU A 103 -23.10 6.62 -4.96
N LEU A 104 -23.58 7.87 -5.02
CA LEU A 104 -22.84 9.00 -5.53
C LEU A 104 -21.62 9.32 -4.67
N TYR A 105 -21.77 9.33 -3.34
CA TYR A 105 -20.63 9.54 -2.44
C TYR A 105 -19.56 8.46 -2.63
N THR A 106 -19.96 7.19 -2.68
CA THR A 106 -19.04 6.07 -2.86
C THR A 106 -18.36 6.13 -4.22
N THR A 107 -19.11 6.44 -5.29
CA THR A 107 -18.57 6.64 -6.64
C THR A 107 -17.55 7.78 -6.69
N MET A 108 -17.82 8.88 -6.00
CA MET A 108 -16.90 10.02 -5.91
C MET A 108 -15.59 9.61 -5.22
N ILE A 109 -15.67 8.92 -4.07
CA ILE A 109 -14.48 8.45 -3.35
C ILE A 109 -13.67 7.48 -4.20
N ARG A 110 -14.33 6.55 -4.91
CA ARG A 110 -13.65 5.64 -5.86
C ARG A 110 -12.86 6.39 -6.91
N ARG A 111 -13.46 7.40 -7.53
CA ARG A 111 -12.79 8.23 -8.55
C ARG A 111 -11.57 8.96 -7.97
N ILE A 112 -11.72 9.58 -6.80
CA ILE A 112 -10.62 10.31 -6.13
C ILE A 112 -9.49 9.34 -5.77
N ALA A 113 -9.81 8.20 -5.17
CA ALA A 113 -8.83 7.20 -4.77
C ALA A 113 -8.06 6.64 -5.99
N GLY A 114 -8.75 6.39 -7.10
CA GLY A 114 -8.11 5.97 -8.36
C GLY A 114 -7.20 7.04 -8.98
N MET A 115 -7.61 8.32 -8.93
CA MET A 115 -6.83 9.44 -9.47
C MET A 115 -5.50 9.65 -8.74
N GLU A 116 -5.45 9.39 -7.43
CA GLU A 116 -4.25 9.63 -6.62
C GLU A 116 -3.03 8.85 -7.13
N LYS A 117 -3.22 7.59 -7.57
CA LYS A 117 -2.14 6.78 -8.15
C LYS A 117 -1.55 7.42 -9.40
N THR A 118 -2.40 8.01 -10.24
CA THR A 118 -1.97 8.71 -11.46
C THR A 118 -1.20 9.98 -11.12
N ILE A 119 -1.70 10.79 -10.18
CA ILE A 119 -1.05 12.02 -9.72
C ILE A 119 0.35 11.75 -9.15
N ILE A 120 0.49 10.72 -8.31
CA ILE A 120 1.77 10.33 -7.73
C ILE A 120 2.75 9.92 -8.83
N ARG A 121 2.32 9.07 -9.78
CA ARG A 121 3.16 8.64 -10.91
C ARG A 121 3.64 9.82 -11.75
N GLU A 122 2.75 10.73 -12.10
CA GLU A 122 3.11 11.92 -12.87
C GLU A 122 4.11 12.80 -12.13
N ARG A 123 3.87 13.07 -10.84
CA ARG A 123 4.77 13.88 -10.01
C ARG A 123 6.16 13.24 -9.91
N THR A 124 6.22 11.93 -9.68
CA THR A 124 7.49 11.19 -9.64
C THR A 124 8.21 11.23 -10.99
N SER A 125 7.49 11.03 -12.10
CA SER A 125 8.07 11.06 -13.44
C SER A 125 8.69 12.43 -13.76
N ARG A 126 7.96 13.52 -13.47
CA ARG A 126 8.45 14.89 -13.68
C ARG A 126 9.69 15.18 -12.84
N GLY A 127 9.67 14.81 -11.56
CA GLY A 127 10.84 14.99 -10.68
C GLY A 127 12.05 14.18 -11.12
N LEU A 128 11.86 12.97 -11.63
CA LEU A 128 12.94 12.16 -12.21
C LEU A 128 13.51 12.78 -13.49
N GLU A 129 12.67 13.36 -14.34
CA GLU A 129 13.10 14.05 -15.55
C GLU A 129 13.95 15.30 -15.21
N GLU A 130 13.50 16.11 -14.25
CA GLU A 130 14.25 17.27 -13.76
C GLU A 130 15.58 16.88 -13.14
N ALA A 131 15.61 15.85 -12.29
CA ALA A 131 16.84 15.33 -11.70
C ALA A 131 17.84 14.86 -12.77
N ARG A 132 17.36 14.19 -13.83
CA ARG A 132 18.19 13.78 -14.97
C ARG A 132 18.75 14.98 -15.74
N LYS A 133 17.95 16.04 -15.96
CA LYS A 133 18.41 17.30 -16.57
C LYS A 133 19.51 17.97 -15.74
N GLN A 134 19.48 17.82 -14.42
CA GLN A 134 20.54 18.29 -13.51
C GLN A 134 21.75 17.34 -13.42
N GLY A 135 21.81 16.30 -14.26
CA GLY A 135 22.93 15.35 -14.30
C GLY A 135 22.88 14.25 -13.23
N ARG A 136 21.80 14.14 -12.44
CA ARG A 136 21.65 13.01 -11.50
C ARG A 136 21.36 11.73 -12.27
N ILE A 137 22.28 10.77 -12.17
CA ILE A 137 22.11 9.42 -12.67
C ILE A 137 21.51 8.58 -11.54
N GLY A 138 20.18 8.38 -11.57
CA GLY A 138 19.49 7.53 -10.61
C GLY A 138 19.81 6.04 -10.77
N GLY A 139 19.23 5.20 -9.92
CA GLY A 139 19.44 3.74 -9.92
C GLY A 139 20.52 3.30 -8.94
N ARG A 140 20.84 1.99 -8.94
CA ARG A 140 21.86 1.42 -8.04
C ARG A 140 23.24 1.98 -8.41
N PRO A 141 24.01 2.53 -7.46
CA PRO A 141 25.38 2.95 -7.71
C PRO A 141 26.20 1.83 -8.34
N ARG A 142 27.01 2.17 -9.34
CA ARG A 142 27.97 1.22 -9.93
C ARG A 142 29.09 0.97 -8.93
N ILE A 143 29.68 -0.22 -8.97
CA ILE A 143 30.92 -0.48 -8.25
C ILE A 143 32.04 0.41 -8.82
N SER A 144 33.03 0.78 -8.00
CA SER A 144 34.11 1.67 -8.43
C SER A 144 34.96 1.01 -9.51
N GLU A 145 35.54 1.83 -10.40
CA GLU A 145 36.50 1.35 -11.41
C GLU A 145 37.69 0.63 -10.76
N GLU A 146 38.20 1.15 -9.65
CA GLU A 146 39.27 0.48 -8.86
C GLU A 146 38.87 -0.94 -8.43
N THR A 147 37.62 -1.14 -8.01
CA THR A 147 37.13 -2.48 -7.65
C THR A 147 37.03 -3.37 -8.88
N ILE A 148 36.58 -2.84 -10.02
CA ILE A 148 36.52 -3.58 -11.29
C ILE A 148 37.92 -4.01 -11.73
N GLU A 149 38.89 -3.10 -11.67
CA GLU A 149 40.29 -3.38 -12.00
C GLU A 149 40.89 -4.44 -11.07
N LYS A 150 40.64 -4.34 -9.76
CA LYS A 150 41.07 -5.34 -8.76
C LYS A 150 40.49 -6.72 -9.08
N ILE A 151 39.20 -6.82 -9.39
CA ILE A 151 38.54 -8.08 -9.79
C ILE A 151 39.23 -8.67 -11.03
N GLN A 152 39.42 -7.86 -12.07
CA GLN A 152 40.01 -8.32 -13.34
C GLN A 152 41.46 -8.74 -13.17
N PHE A 153 42.24 -8.02 -12.37
CA PHE A 153 43.62 -8.36 -12.04
C PHE A 153 43.71 -9.70 -11.29
N LEU A 154 42.92 -9.88 -10.23
CA LEU A 154 42.92 -11.12 -9.44
C LEU A 154 42.49 -12.33 -10.28
N TYR A 155 41.53 -12.14 -11.18
CA TYR A 155 41.08 -13.19 -12.10
C TYR A 155 42.15 -13.56 -13.15
N LYS A 156 42.77 -12.57 -13.83
CA LYS A 156 43.80 -12.80 -14.86
C LYS A 156 45.04 -13.51 -14.31
N ASN A 157 45.37 -13.29 -13.03
CA ASN A 157 46.50 -13.95 -12.39
C ASN A 157 46.27 -15.44 -12.08
N ASN A 158 45.10 -16.02 -12.39
CA ASN A 158 44.75 -17.45 -12.29
C ASN A 158 45.03 -18.12 -10.92
N LYS A 159 45.26 -17.33 -9.86
CA LYS A 159 45.57 -17.81 -8.50
C LYS A 159 44.39 -17.72 -7.54
N TYR A 160 43.29 -17.08 -7.95
CA TYR A 160 42.13 -16.83 -7.11
C TYR A 160 40.88 -17.43 -7.74
N THR A 161 40.11 -18.15 -6.94
CA THR A 161 38.75 -18.57 -7.30
C THR A 161 37.80 -17.38 -7.26
N LEU A 162 36.69 -17.44 -8.01
CA LEU A 162 35.66 -16.39 -8.00
C LEU A 162 35.13 -16.07 -6.59
N ARG A 163 35.08 -17.08 -5.71
CA ARG A 163 34.65 -16.91 -4.32
C ARG A 163 35.66 -16.11 -3.50
N GLN A 164 36.95 -16.41 -3.67
CA GLN A 164 38.01 -15.65 -3.02
C GLN A 164 38.07 -14.20 -3.52
N ILE A 165 37.84 -13.97 -4.83
CA ILE A 165 37.77 -12.61 -5.39
C ILE A 165 36.58 -11.84 -4.80
N ALA A 166 35.43 -12.49 -4.66
CA ALA A 166 34.24 -11.88 -4.07
C ALA A 166 34.47 -11.46 -2.61
N GLU A 167 35.11 -12.32 -1.81
CA GLU A 167 35.47 -12.02 -0.42
C GLU A 167 36.50 -10.89 -0.32
N GLU A 168 37.56 -10.94 -1.14
CA GLU A 168 38.66 -9.98 -1.17
C GLU A 168 38.25 -8.57 -1.67
N CYS A 169 37.22 -8.50 -2.50
CA CYS A 169 36.64 -7.25 -2.99
C CYS A 169 35.38 -6.84 -2.20
N ASN A 170 34.96 -7.62 -1.20
CA ASN A 170 33.74 -7.42 -0.42
C ASN A 170 32.48 -7.20 -1.29
N ILE A 171 32.30 -8.07 -2.29
CA ILE A 171 31.17 -8.03 -3.24
C ILE A 171 30.49 -9.39 -3.34
N SER A 172 29.29 -9.43 -3.94
CA SER A 172 28.62 -10.70 -4.21
C SER A 172 29.34 -11.51 -5.30
N LEU A 173 29.23 -12.85 -5.25
CA LEU A 173 29.78 -13.75 -6.27
C LEU A 173 29.28 -13.40 -7.68
N GLY A 174 28.00 -13.04 -7.81
CA GLY A 174 27.41 -12.63 -9.08
C GLY A 174 28.01 -11.33 -9.62
N THR A 175 28.34 -10.38 -8.73
CA THR A 175 29.07 -9.16 -9.11
C THR A 175 30.49 -9.48 -9.56
N ALA A 176 31.23 -10.31 -8.81
CA ALA A 176 32.58 -10.72 -9.18
C ALA A 176 32.59 -11.37 -10.58
N TYR A 177 31.74 -12.38 -10.79
CA TYR A 177 31.61 -13.07 -12.08
C TYR A 177 31.26 -12.11 -13.23
N LYS A 178 30.27 -11.22 -13.04
CA LYS A 178 29.86 -10.24 -14.05
C LYS A 178 31.03 -9.39 -14.56
N TYR A 179 31.90 -8.93 -13.67
CA TYR A 179 33.02 -8.06 -14.03
C TYR A 179 34.29 -8.80 -14.46
N THR A 180 34.36 -10.13 -14.31
CA THR A 180 35.40 -10.95 -14.95
C THR A 180 35.23 -11.13 -16.46
N GLN A 181 34.00 -10.98 -16.98
CA GLN A 181 33.65 -11.17 -18.40
C GLN A 181 33.42 -9.86 -19.17
N SER A 182 33.39 -8.73 -18.48
CA SER A 182 33.26 -7.43 -19.13
C SER A 182 34.58 -7.06 -19.81
N LYS A 183 34.54 -6.82 -21.12
CA LYS A 183 35.61 -6.14 -21.86
C LYS A 183 35.77 -4.70 -21.38
#